data_AF-A0A7X7PX05-F1
#
_entry.id   AF-A0A7X7PX05-F1
#
_cell.length_a   1.000
_cell.length_b   1.000
_cell.length_c   1.000
_cell.angle_alpha   90.00
_cell.angle_beta   90.00
_cell.angle_gamma   90.00
#
_symmetry.space_group_name_H-M   'P 1'
#
loop_
_entity.id
_entity.type
_entity.pdbx_description
1 polymer ?
#
loop_
_entity_poly.entity_id
_entity_poly.type
_entity_poly.pdbx_seq_one_letter_code
_entity_poly.pdbx_strand_id
1 'polypeptide(L)'
;DISIKVPAGIAVDVEDGSGDARISNVGDLDITDGSGSLHIENIDGSVELFDGSGDVTIARVRGSVSVKDGSGDIRIERVGGSVKIGNDGSGEIRISHVKRDVTVDHDGSGAIVVEDVDGDLSIGEHGSGGVRHARIGGSVSVRGNDR
;
A
#
# COMPACT_ATOMS: atom_id res chain seq x y z
N ASP A 1 7.00 4.68 19.93
CA ASP A 1 5.76 3.98 20.30
C ASP A 1 4.63 4.97 20.52
N ILE A 2 3.91 5.27 19.44
CA ILE A 2 2.66 6.01 19.48
C ILE A 2 1.55 4.99 19.22
N SER A 3 0.62 4.86 20.17
CA SER A 3 -0.55 3.97 20.04
C SER A 3 -1.81 4.81 20.05
N ILE A 4 -2.37 5.05 18.87
CA ILE A 4 -3.59 5.85 18.72
C ILE A 4 -4.77 4.89 18.59
N LYS A 5 -5.69 4.97 19.55
CA LYS A 5 -6.93 4.21 19.56
C LYS A 5 -8.10 5.18 19.51
N VAL A 6 -8.60 5.45 18.31
CA VAL A 6 -9.80 6.27 18.13
C VAL A 6 -11.06 5.41 18.16
N PRO A 7 -12.23 5.98 18.47
CA PRO A 7 -13.52 5.32 18.26
C PRO A 7 -13.66 4.83 16.81
N ALA A 8 -14.26 3.64 16.63
CA ALA A 8 -14.50 3.08 15.31
C ALA A 8 -15.32 4.04 14.43
N GLY A 9 -14.95 4.18 13.16
CA GLY A 9 -15.64 5.04 12.19
C GLY A 9 -15.23 6.51 12.20
N ILE A 10 -14.18 6.90 12.93
CA ILE A 10 -13.62 8.26 12.89
C ILE A 10 -12.45 8.31 11.91
N ALA A 11 -12.39 9.36 11.09
CA ALA A 11 -11.23 9.70 10.28
C ALA A 11 -10.05 10.11 11.18
N VAL A 12 -8.91 9.47 11.00
CA VAL A 12 -7.68 9.76 11.76
C VAL A 12 -6.67 10.39 10.83
N ASP A 13 -5.99 11.43 11.33
CA ASP A 13 -4.80 12.04 10.74
C ASP A 13 -3.63 11.81 11.71
N VAL A 14 -2.51 11.26 11.22
CA VAL A 14 -1.34 10.91 12.03
C VAL A 14 -0.08 11.43 11.35
N GLU A 15 0.73 12.17 12.10
CA GLU A 15 2.11 12.50 11.74
C GLU A 15 3.05 11.75 12.69
N ASP A 16 3.80 10.77 12.18
CA ASP A 16 4.93 10.16 12.89
C ASP A 16 6.25 10.52 12.19
N GLY A 17 7.32 10.69 12.96
CA GLY A 17 8.61 11.15 12.45
C GLY A 17 9.70 10.10 12.45
N SER A 18 9.71 9.17 13.42
CA SER A 18 10.83 8.22 13.63
C SER A 18 10.47 7.04 14.55
N GLY A 19 9.18 6.73 14.66
CA GLY A 19 8.65 5.77 15.62
C GLY A 19 7.95 4.58 14.97
N ASP A 20 7.74 3.52 15.75
CA ASP A 20 6.80 2.49 15.36
C ASP A 20 5.37 2.96 15.67
N ALA A 21 4.52 2.92 14.64
CA ALA A 21 3.12 3.27 14.74
C ALA A 21 2.23 2.04 14.49
N ARG A 22 1.23 1.85 15.36
CA ARG A 22 0.21 0.80 15.21
C ARG A 22 -1.17 1.41 15.24
N ILE A 23 -1.92 1.24 14.15
CA ILE A 23 -3.27 1.80 13.97
C ILE A 23 -4.23 0.65 13.68
N SER A 24 -5.36 0.62 14.39
CA SER A 24 -6.36 -0.41 14.12
C SER A 24 -7.78 -0.04 14.49
N ASN A 25 -8.76 -0.66 13.84
CA ASN A 25 -10.19 -0.54 14.11
C ASN A 25 -10.72 0.90 13.92
N VAL A 26 -10.28 1.56 12.85
CA VAL A 26 -10.66 2.94 12.52
C VAL A 26 -11.56 2.98 11.28
N GLY A 27 -12.18 4.14 11.02
CA GLY A 27 -13.00 4.36 9.83
C GLY A 27 -12.13 4.56 8.59
N ASP A 28 -12.14 5.77 8.04
CA ASP A 28 -11.12 6.20 7.08
C ASP A 28 -9.82 6.54 7.84
N LEU A 29 -8.68 6.39 7.16
CA LEU A 29 -7.36 6.69 7.70
C LEU A 29 -6.57 7.53 6.70
N ASP A 30 -6.09 8.67 7.16
CA ASP A 30 -5.07 9.49 6.50
C ASP A 30 -3.84 9.51 7.41
N ILE A 31 -2.66 9.28 6.84
CA ILE A 31 -1.43 9.19 7.63
C ILE A 31 -0.23 9.66 6.81
N THR A 32 0.61 10.45 7.47
CA THR A 32 1.95 10.79 7.01
C THR A 32 2.96 10.24 8.02
N ASP A 33 3.81 9.31 7.57
CA ASP A 33 4.94 8.82 8.34
C ASP A 33 6.25 9.34 7.73
N GLY A 34 7.16 9.79 8.57
CA GLY A 34 8.48 10.26 8.18
C GLY A 34 9.50 9.11 8.17
N SER A 35 9.50 8.32 9.25
CA SER A 35 10.30 7.10 9.30
C SER A 35 9.88 6.13 10.40
N GLY A 36 10.13 4.84 10.19
CA GLY A 36 9.88 3.81 11.21
C GLY A 36 9.23 2.56 10.63
N SER A 37 8.44 1.87 11.45
CA SER A 37 7.61 0.76 10.99
C SER A 37 6.14 1.06 11.26
N LEU A 38 5.34 1.03 10.19
CA LEU A 38 3.93 1.34 10.26
C LEU A 38 3.09 0.08 10.09
N HIS A 39 2.23 -0.19 11.06
CA HIS A 39 1.30 -1.32 11.03
C HIS A 39 -0.14 -0.86 11.13
N ILE A 40 -0.89 -1.00 10.03
CA ILE A 40 -2.28 -0.59 9.89
C ILE A 40 -3.15 -1.83 9.70
N GLU A 41 -4.17 -2.01 10.54
CA GLU A 41 -4.98 -3.22 10.50
C GLU A 41 -6.47 -3.01 10.85
N ASN A 42 -7.38 -3.72 10.17
CA ASN A 42 -8.82 -3.68 10.43
C ASN A 42 -9.40 -2.26 10.22
N ILE A 43 -9.35 -1.79 8.98
CA ILE A 43 -9.82 -0.46 8.59
C ILE A 43 -11.20 -0.62 7.95
N ASP A 44 -12.20 0.06 8.51
CA ASP A 44 -13.58 -0.04 8.06
C ASP A 44 -13.85 0.81 6.82
N GLY A 45 -13.04 1.85 6.60
CA GLY A 45 -13.05 2.74 5.45
C GLY A 45 -11.84 2.54 4.53
N SER A 46 -11.38 3.63 3.92
CA SER A 46 -10.21 3.66 3.03
C SER A 46 -8.96 4.15 3.75
N VAL A 47 -7.78 3.84 3.20
CA VAL A 47 -6.47 4.29 3.70
C VAL A 47 -5.79 5.16 2.65
N GLU A 48 -5.34 6.35 3.06
CA GLU A 48 -4.38 7.18 2.33
C GLU A 48 -3.11 7.29 3.19
N LEU A 49 -1.96 6.95 2.61
CA LEU A 49 -0.68 6.93 3.30
C LEU A 49 0.40 7.62 2.47
N PHE A 50 1.16 8.47 3.15
CA PHE A 50 2.44 9.00 2.69
C PHE A 50 3.52 8.54 3.66
N ASP A 51 4.43 7.65 3.24
CA ASP A 51 5.61 7.28 4.03
C ASP A 51 6.86 7.89 3.40
N GLY A 52 7.74 8.42 4.25
CA GLY A 52 9.04 8.93 3.88
C GLY A 52 10.08 7.81 3.81
N SER A 53 10.14 6.96 4.83
CA SER A 53 11.09 5.84 4.88
C SER A 53 10.79 4.80 5.95
N GLY A 54 10.48 3.57 5.59
CA GLY A 54 10.10 2.58 6.58
C GLY A 54 9.42 1.36 6.00
N ASP A 55 9.19 0.37 6.85
CA ASP A 55 8.39 -0.79 6.45
C ASP A 55 6.92 -0.53 6.74
N VAL A 56 6.10 -0.62 5.70
CA VAL A 56 4.66 -0.40 5.78
C VAL A 56 3.94 -1.72 5.66
N THR A 57 3.12 -2.06 6.66
CA THR A 57 2.19 -3.18 6.59
C THR A 57 0.75 -2.73 6.76
N ILE A 58 -0.07 -2.94 5.74
CA ILE A 58 -1.50 -2.63 5.73
C ILE A 58 -2.29 -3.94 5.53
N ALA A 59 -3.21 -4.25 6.44
CA ALA A 59 -4.02 -5.47 6.32
C ALA A 59 -5.50 -5.28 6.69
N ARG A 60 -6.38 -6.02 6.00
CA ARG A 60 -7.83 -6.06 6.28
C ARG A 60 -8.48 -4.68 6.21
N VAL A 61 -8.42 -4.08 5.04
CA VAL A 61 -9.08 -2.79 4.72
C VAL A 61 -10.36 -3.08 3.94
N ARG A 62 -11.51 -2.53 4.38
CA ARG A 62 -12.78 -2.71 3.66
C ARG A 62 -12.90 -1.81 2.44
N GLY A 63 -12.36 -0.59 2.51
CA GLY A 63 -12.29 0.37 1.41
C GLY A 63 -11.08 0.15 0.51
N SER A 64 -10.65 1.23 -0.14
CA SER A 64 -9.46 1.24 -1.00
C SER A 64 -8.21 1.66 -0.22
N VAL A 65 -7.03 1.37 -0.77
CA VAL A 65 -5.74 1.77 -0.21
C VAL A 65 -4.98 2.59 -1.25
N SER A 66 -4.46 3.75 -0.86
CA SER A 66 -3.58 4.58 -1.67
C SER A 66 -2.29 4.85 -0.88
N VAL A 67 -1.14 4.50 -1.43
CA VAL A 67 0.17 4.69 -0.79
C VAL A 67 1.10 5.47 -1.70
N LYS A 68 1.87 6.39 -1.11
CA LYS A 68 3.11 6.89 -1.68
C LYS A 68 4.21 6.63 -0.66
N ASP A 69 5.28 6.00 -1.11
CA ASP A 69 6.45 5.71 -0.28
C ASP A 69 7.70 6.33 -0.89
N GLY A 70 8.58 6.81 -0.02
CA GLY A 70 9.92 7.24 -0.36
C GLY A 70 10.90 6.07 -0.41
N SER A 71 10.91 5.20 0.60
CA SER A 71 11.82 4.04 0.67
C SER A 71 11.40 3.02 1.74
N GLY A 72 11.35 1.74 1.40
CA GLY A 72 11.18 0.63 2.33
C GLY A 72 10.23 -0.42 1.79
N ASP A 73 9.97 -1.49 2.54
CA ASP A 73 9.12 -2.56 2.04
C ASP A 73 7.63 -2.27 2.30
N ILE A 74 6.81 -2.37 1.25
CA ILE A 74 5.36 -2.22 1.35
C ILE A 74 4.69 -3.58 1.29
N ARG A 75 3.91 -3.92 2.32
CA ARG A 75 3.05 -5.11 2.35
C ARG A 75 1.59 -4.74 2.53
N ILE A 76 0.75 -5.07 1.53
CA ILE A 76 -0.69 -4.83 1.55
C ILE A 76 -1.44 -6.16 1.39
N GLU A 77 -2.36 -6.48 2.30
CA GLU A 77 -3.12 -7.74 2.28
C GLU A 77 -4.63 -7.57 2.59
N ARG A 78 -5.50 -8.27 1.86
CA ARG A 78 -6.96 -8.32 2.10
C ARG A 78 -7.62 -6.95 2.03
N VAL A 79 -7.74 -6.41 0.83
CA VAL A 79 -8.36 -5.11 0.55
C VAL A 79 -9.70 -5.32 -0.18
N GLY A 80 -10.78 -4.75 0.36
CA GLY A 80 -12.13 -4.83 -0.20
C GLY A 80 -12.39 -3.89 -1.38
N GLY A 81 -11.58 -2.84 -1.52
CA GLY A 81 -11.55 -1.93 -2.66
C GLY A 81 -10.37 -2.19 -3.59
N SER A 82 -9.88 -1.10 -4.19
CA SER A 82 -8.71 -1.10 -5.08
C SER A 82 -7.45 -0.72 -4.29
N VAL A 83 -6.28 -1.12 -4.78
CA VAL A 83 -4.98 -0.67 -4.26
C VAL A 83 -4.30 0.22 -5.29
N LYS A 84 -3.79 1.37 -4.86
CA LYS A 84 -2.99 2.27 -5.68
C LYS A 84 -1.66 2.57 -5.00
N ILE A 85 -0.55 2.27 -5.66
CA ILE A 85 0.77 2.79 -5.32
C ILE A 85 1.06 3.93 -6.28
N GLY A 86 1.05 5.16 -5.79
CA GLY A 86 1.27 6.34 -6.63
C GLY A 86 2.74 6.55 -6.98
N ASN A 87 3.62 6.35 -6.01
CA ASN A 87 5.06 6.40 -6.17
C ASN A 87 5.70 5.55 -5.09
N ASP A 88 6.66 4.73 -5.47
CA ASP A 88 7.58 4.04 -4.58
C ASP A 88 9.00 4.38 -5.04
N GLY A 89 9.86 4.82 -4.12
CA GLY A 89 11.24 5.15 -4.46
C GLY A 89 12.14 3.91 -4.52
N SER A 90 12.10 3.09 -3.47
CA SER A 90 12.84 1.84 -3.42
C SER A 90 12.32 0.88 -2.37
N GLY A 91 12.33 -0.41 -2.67
CA GLY A 91 11.95 -1.46 -1.74
C GLY A 91 11.12 -2.53 -2.42
N GLU A 92 10.63 -3.51 -1.68
CA GLU A 92 9.75 -4.52 -2.25
C GLU A 92 8.27 -4.20 -2.01
N ILE A 93 7.51 -4.14 -3.10
CA ILE A 93 6.05 -4.01 -3.06
C ILE A 93 5.44 -5.40 -3.11
N ARG A 94 4.73 -5.78 -2.05
CA ARG A 94 3.92 -7.01 -1.99
C ARG A 94 2.45 -6.68 -1.77
N ILE A 95 1.62 -6.99 -2.74
CA ILE A 95 0.18 -6.78 -2.68
C ILE A 95 -0.52 -8.11 -2.86
N SER A 96 -1.45 -8.47 -1.96
CA SER A 96 -2.27 -9.67 -2.19
C SER A 96 -3.71 -9.59 -1.67
N HIS A 97 -4.58 -10.42 -2.25
CA HIS A 97 -6.00 -10.55 -1.88
C HIS A 97 -6.76 -9.22 -2.02
N VAL A 98 -6.80 -8.68 -3.24
CA VAL A 98 -7.48 -7.41 -3.55
C VAL A 98 -8.77 -7.69 -4.31
N LYS A 99 -9.88 -7.10 -3.86
CA LYS A 99 -11.22 -7.35 -4.44
C LYS A 99 -11.54 -6.58 -5.71
N ARG A 100 -10.77 -5.53 -6.00
CA ARG A 100 -10.89 -4.75 -7.24
C ARG A 100 -9.53 -4.67 -7.92
N ASP A 101 -9.17 -3.49 -8.41
CA ASP A 101 -7.99 -3.29 -9.24
C ASP A 101 -6.76 -2.98 -8.40
N VAL A 102 -5.59 -3.29 -8.95
CA VAL A 102 -4.28 -2.88 -8.43
C VAL A 102 -3.60 -2.01 -9.47
N THR A 103 -3.18 -0.81 -9.07
CA THR A 103 -2.40 0.09 -9.91
C THR A 103 -1.11 0.46 -9.20
N VAL A 104 0.03 0.27 -9.86
CA VAL A 104 1.34 0.82 -9.45
C VAL A 104 1.74 1.82 -10.53
N ASP A 105 1.71 3.12 -10.23
CA ASP A 105 1.97 4.18 -11.21
C ASP A 105 3.48 4.30 -11.51
N HIS A 106 4.30 4.39 -10.46
CA HIS A 106 5.76 4.47 -10.54
C HIS A 106 6.43 3.69 -9.40
N ASP A 107 7.38 2.83 -9.75
CA ASP A 107 8.30 2.15 -8.86
C ASP A 107 9.74 2.48 -9.29
N GLY A 108 10.53 3.04 -8.39
CA GLY A 108 11.89 3.47 -8.68
C GLY A 108 12.85 2.28 -8.75
N SER A 109 12.81 1.40 -7.75
CA SER A 109 13.61 0.17 -7.74
C SER A 109 13.13 -0.86 -6.74
N GLY A 110 13.12 -2.12 -7.18
CA GLY A 110 12.81 -3.25 -6.31
C GLY A 110 11.83 -4.20 -6.97
N ALA A 111 11.45 -5.24 -6.25
CA ALA A 111 10.55 -6.24 -6.81
C ALA A 111 9.09 -5.82 -6.56
N ILE A 112 8.25 -6.06 -7.56
CA ILE A 112 6.80 -5.91 -7.42
C ILE A 112 6.20 -7.31 -7.48
N VAL A 113 5.51 -7.70 -6.42
CA VAL A 113 4.82 -8.98 -6.34
C VAL A 113 3.34 -8.72 -6.06
N VAL A 114 2.48 -9.08 -7.02
CA VAL A 114 1.03 -8.91 -6.90
C VAL A 114 0.32 -10.25 -7.08
N GLU A 115 -0.46 -10.68 -6.09
CA GLU A 115 -1.18 -11.95 -6.15
C GLU A 115 -2.65 -11.83 -5.74
N ASP A 116 -3.52 -12.70 -6.27
CA ASP A 116 -4.94 -12.78 -5.85
C ASP A 116 -5.68 -11.45 -5.98
N VAL A 117 -5.84 -10.98 -7.21
CA VAL A 117 -6.56 -9.75 -7.54
C VAL A 117 -7.81 -10.13 -8.31
N ASP A 118 -8.99 -9.78 -7.82
CA ASP A 118 -10.26 -10.10 -8.49
C ASP A 118 -10.49 -9.18 -9.72
N GLY A 119 -9.90 -7.99 -9.75
CA GLY A 119 -9.96 -7.00 -10.85
C GLY A 119 -8.72 -6.94 -11.74
N ASP A 120 -8.48 -5.76 -12.33
CA ASP A 120 -7.36 -5.49 -13.23
C ASP A 120 -6.04 -5.24 -12.49
N LEU A 121 -4.91 -5.54 -13.13
CA LEU A 121 -3.56 -5.14 -12.69
C LEU A 121 -2.93 -4.21 -13.73
N SER A 122 -2.57 -2.99 -13.30
CA SER A 122 -1.80 -2.04 -14.10
C SER A 122 -0.51 -1.65 -13.39
N ILE A 123 0.63 -1.93 -14.01
CA ILE A 123 1.95 -1.48 -13.55
C ILE A 123 2.50 -0.54 -14.63
N GLY A 124 2.74 0.70 -14.21
CA GLY A 124 3.29 1.78 -15.02
C GLY A 124 4.80 1.70 -15.11
N GLU A 125 5.48 2.81 -14.84
CA GLU A 125 6.94 2.84 -14.84
C GLU A 125 7.48 2.03 -13.66
N HIS A 126 8.43 1.14 -13.92
CA HIS A 126 9.06 0.35 -12.87
C HIS A 126 10.57 0.30 -13.08
N GLY A 127 11.30 0.14 -11.98
CA GLY A 127 12.74 0.11 -11.98
C GLY A 127 13.34 -1.14 -12.61
N SER A 128 14.60 -1.41 -12.27
CA SER A 128 15.36 -2.58 -12.72
C SER A 128 14.96 -3.89 -12.04
N GLY A 129 14.07 -3.84 -11.04
CA GLY A 129 13.63 -5.03 -10.33
C GLY A 129 12.56 -5.83 -11.09
N GLY A 130 12.28 -7.01 -10.56
CA GLY A 130 11.39 -7.96 -11.22
C GLY A 130 9.93 -7.71 -10.88
N VAL A 131 9.07 -7.76 -11.89
CA VAL A 131 7.61 -7.80 -11.71
C VAL A 131 7.14 -9.24 -11.76
N ARG A 132 6.44 -9.68 -10.71
CA ARG A 132 5.78 -10.98 -10.64
C ARG A 132 4.32 -10.78 -10.31
N HIS A 133 3.46 -11.49 -11.02
CA HIS A 133 2.04 -11.49 -10.71
C HIS A 133 1.44 -12.89 -10.86
N ALA A 134 0.43 -13.19 -10.05
CA ALA A 134 -0.30 -14.45 -10.11
C ALA A 134 -1.78 -14.25 -9.78
N ARG A 135 -2.66 -15.06 -10.38
CA ARG A 135 -4.10 -15.11 -10.04
C ARG A 135 -4.77 -13.73 -10.12
N ILE A 136 -4.67 -13.11 -11.31
CA ILE A 136 -5.36 -11.86 -11.64
C ILE A 136 -6.63 -12.21 -12.42
N GLY A 137 -7.78 -11.76 -11.93
CA GLY A 137 -9.10 -12.04 -12.51
C GLY A 137 -9.41 -11.20 -13.74
N GLY A 138 -8.89 -9.97 -13.77
CA GLY A 138 -9.00 -9.05 -14.90
C GLY A 138 -7.82 -9.10 -15.86
N SER A 139 -7.65 -8.00 -16.59
CA SER A 139 -6.54 -7.77 -17.49
C SER A 139 -5.25 -7.42 -16.73
N VAL A 140 -4.10 -7.75 -17.33
CA VAL A 140 -2.78 -7.39 -16.81
C VAL A 140 -2.08 -6.50 -17.84
N SER A 141 -1.67 -5.31 -17.42
CA SER A 141 -0.87 -4.38 -18.21
C SER A 141 0.38 -3.99 -17.42
N VAL A 142 1.55 -4.43 -17.87
CA VAL A 142 2.85 -4.02 -17.32
C VAL A 142 3.57 -3.24 -18.40
N ARG A 143 3.85 -1.96 -18.15
CA ARG A 143 4.64 -1.13 -19.06
C ARG A 143 6.12 -1.31 -18.73
N GLY A 144 6.87 -1.90 -19.66
CA GLY A 144 8.31 -1.98 -19.55
C GLY A 144 8.97 -0.62 -19.66
N ASN A 145 10.15 -0.49 -19.05
CA ASN A 145 11.03 0.66 -19.20
C ASN A 145 11.69 0.62 -20.60
N ASP A 146 10.93 0.98 -21.65
CA ASP A 146 11.46 1.15 -23.00
C ASP A 146 12.25 2.47 -23.08
N ARG A 147 13.50 2.47 -22.59
CA ARG A 147 14.53 3.46 -22.93
C ARG A 147 15.92 2.83 -23.03
#